data_AF-A0A5C7LP10-F1
#
_entry.id   AF-A0A5C7LP10-F1
#
_cell.length_a   1.000
_cell.length_b   1.000
_cell.length_c   1.000
_cell.angle_alpha   90.00
_cell.angle_beta   90.00
_cell.angle_gamma   90.00
#
_symmetry.space_group_name_H-M   'P 1'
#
loop_
_entity.id
_entity.type
_entity.pdbx_description
1 polymer ?
#
loop_
_entity_poly.entity_id
_entity_poly.type
_entity_poly.pdbx_seq_one_letter_code
_entity_poly.pdbx_strand_id
1 'polypeptide(L)'
;MPIQAAPFEFFKKYEGVSRTLRFDMNALAEFEQETGMGFGQLMQQKAIFAAVRGLLWAGFRHEDRRISIDRVGELMQMYVEDPQGPTHEISDLLAAAFTAATDQGAFGRVKESEFSKQLRLAAAKTVRHEANEANEPVILEHPPVRPDTPQDQ
;
A
#
# COMPACT_ATOMS: atom_id res chain seq x y z
N MET A 1 14.19 16.98 -1.69
CA MET A 1 13.09 17.74 -1.09
C MET A 1 13.10 17.47 0.40
N PRO A 2 12.73 18.42 1.26
CA PRO A 2 12.53 18.15 2.68
C PRO A 2 11.38 17.15 2.85
N ILE A 3 11.53 16.20 3.78
CA ILE A 3 10.47 15.25 4.13
C ILE A 3 9.32 16.05 4.75
N GLN A 4 8.12 15.93 4.18
CA GLN A 4 6.90 16.55 4.70
C GLN A 4 6.13 15.56 5.56
N ALA A 5 5.58 16.02 6.68
CA ALA A 5 4.75 15.18 7.52
C ALA A 5 3.38 14.94 6.86
N ALA A 6 2.90 13.70 6.92
CA ALA A 6 1.63 13.30 6.32
C ALA A 6 0.50 13.32 7.37
N PRO A 7 -0.68 13.88 7.10
CA PRO A 7 -1.80 13.86 8.04
C PRO A 7 -2.20 12.44 8.48
N PHE A 8 -2.55 12.30 9.76
CA PHE A 8 -3.01 11.05 10.35
C PHE A 8 -4.18 11.30 11.30
N GLU A 9 -5.39 11.01 10.82
CA GLU A 9 -6.63 11.39 11.52
C GLU A 9 -7.31 10.22 12.25
N PHE A 10 -6.81 8.98 12.09
CA PHE A 10 -7.43 7.78 12.67
C PHE A 10 -7.58 7.85 14.20
N PHE A 11 -6.66 8.53 14.89
CA PHE A 11 -6.68 8.66 16.34
C PHE A 11 -7.32 9.94 16.88
N LYS A 12 -7.76 10.84 15.99
CA LYS A 12 -8.31 12.14 16.39
C LYS A 12 -9.47 12.02 17.37
N LYS A 13 -10.37 11.05 17.15
CA LYS A 13 -11.51 10.79 18.03
C LYS A 13 -11.10 10.41 19.46
N TYR A 14 -9.99 9.69 19.62
CA TYR A 14 -9.57 9.13 20.91
C TYR A 14 -8.61 10.03 21.69
N GLU A 15 -7.86 10.89 20.99
CA GLU A 15 -6.95 11.85 21.64
C GLU A 15 -7.45 13.29 21.64
N GLY A 16 -8.47 13.60 20.82
CA GLY A 16 -8.92 14.97 20.59
C GLY A 16 -7.93 15.82 19.79
N VAL A 17 -6.84 15.24 19.28
CA VAL A 17 -5.78 15.93 18.55
C VAL A 17 -5.53 15.25 17.21
N SER A 18 -5.42 16.05 16.14
CA SER A 18 -4.97 15.56 14.83
C SER A 18 -3.44 15.39 14.85
N ARG A 19 -2.95 14.25 14.39
CA ARG A 19 -1.51 13.95 14.32
C ARG A 19 -1.01 13.99 12.89
N THR A 20 0.30 14.04 12.73
CA THR A 20 0.95 13.73 11.46
C THR A 20 1.94 12.60 11.63
N LEU A 21 2.33 11.96 10.52
CA LEU A 21 3.39 10.96 10.49
C LEU A 21 4.60 11.52 9.76
N ARG A 22 5.79 11.36 10.34
CA ARG A 22 7.05 11.69 9.69
C ARG A 22 8.10 10.59 9.85
N PHE A 23 8.59 10.09 8.73
CA PHE A 23 9.55 9.00 8.64
C PHE A 23 10.90 9.50 8.10
N ASP A 24 11.65 10.19 8.94
CA ASP A 24 13.06 10.48 8.67
C ASP A 24 13.99 9.35 9.13
N MET A 25 15.31 9.49 8.91
CA MET A 25 16.28 8.45 9.28
C MET A 25 16.24 8.10 10.77
N ASN A 26 15.92 9.06 11.65
CA ASN A 26 15.85 8.79 13.07
C ASN A 26 14.58 8.02 13.41
N ALA A 27 13.44 8.38 12.83
CA ALA A 27 12.20 7.62 13.01
C ALA A 27 12.37 6.16 12.53
N LEU A 28 12.99 5.95 11.37
CA LEU A 28 13.26 4.59 10.87
C LEU A 28 14.24 3.83 11.76
N ALA A 29 15.31 4.47 12.23
CA ALA A 29 16.24 3.84 13.17
C ALA A 29 15.59 3.49 14.52
N GLU A 30 14.73 4.38 15.04
CA GLU A 30 13.95 4.14 16.26
C GLU A 30 13.02 2.94 16.07
N PHE A 31 12.33 2.84 14.93
CA PHE A 31 11.52 1.66 14.57
C PHE A 31 12.33 0.36 14.59
N GLU A 32 13.51 0.35 13.95
CA GLU A 32 14.35 -0.85 13.88
C GLU A 32 14.88 -1.26 15.25
N GLN A 33 15.29 -0.29 16.08
CA GLN A 33 15.75 -0.54 17.44
C GLN A 33 14.66 -1.12 18.34
N GLU A 34 13.43 -0.59 18.23
CA GLU A 34 12.30 -0.99 19.06
C GLU A 34 11.76 -2.37 18.66
N THR A 35 11.73 -2.67 17.36
CA THR A 35 11.12 -3.91 16.86
C THR A 35 12.11 -5.04 16.65
N GLY A 36 13.42 -4.74 16.59
CA GLY A 36 14.45 -5.68 16.16
C GLY A 36 14.30 -6.13 14.69
N MET A 37 13.37 -5.53 13.96
CA MET A 37 13.07 -5.85 12.56
C MET A 37 13.55 -4.72 11.67
N GLY A 38 14.28 -5.06 10.61
CA GLY A 38 14.55 -4.09 9.55
C GLY A 38 13.23 -3.72 8.85
N PHE A 39 13.08 -2.46 8.42
CA PHE A 39 11.85 -2.03 7.72
C PHE A 39 11.54 -2.90 6.49
N GLY A 40 12.54 -3.43 5.78
CA GLY A 40 12.33 -4.36 4.67
C GLY A 40 11.73 -5.72 5.07
N GLN A 41 11.94 -6.19 6.31
CA GLN A 41 11.41 -7.47 6.81
C GLN A 41 9.92 -7.36 7.18
N LEU A 42 9.45 -6.16 7.50
CA LEU A 42 8.04 -5.84 7.73
C LEU A 42 7.13 -6.36 6.60
N MET A 43 7.63 -6.33 5.36
CA MET A 43 6.91 -6.76 4.16
C MET A 43 6.74 -8.28 4.03
N GLN A 44 7.38 -9.08 4.88
CA GLN A 44 7.40 -10.56 4.79
C GLN A 44 6.50 -11.26 5.85
N GLN A 45 5.80 -10.46 6.68
CA GLN A 45 4.74 -10.72 7.66
C GLN A 45 4.63 -12.10 8.37
N LYS A 46 4.86 -12.06 9.69
CA LYS A 46 4.19 -12.90 10.71
C LYS A 46 3.69 -12.12 11.95
N ALA A 47 4.11 -10.86 12.18
CA ALA A 47 3.79 -10.09 13.39
C ALA A 47 3.28 -8.66 13.11
N ILE A 48 2.11 -8.55 12.48
CA ILE A 48 1.52 -7.29 11.98
C ILE A 48 1.29 -6.26 13.12
N PHE A 49 0.83 -6.69 14.30
CA PHE A 49 0.51 -5.77 15.40
C PHE A 49 1.73 -5.02 15.94
N ALA A 50 2.82 -5.73 16.24
CA ALA A 50 4.05 -5.12 16.76
C ALA A 50 4.67 -4.16 15.74
N ALA A 51 4.61 -4.56 14.47
CA ALA A 51 5.02 -3.78 13.32
C ALA A 51 4.26 -2.45 13.18
N VAL A 52 2.93 -2.47 13.14
CA VAL A 52 2.10 -1.27 13.06
C VAL A 52 2.36 -0.36 14.25
N ARG A 53 2.40 -0.95 15.45
CA ARG A 53 2.63 -0.21 16.70
C ARG A 53 3.98 0.52 16.67
N GLY A 54 5.04 -0.17 16.28
CA GLY A 54 6.37 0.42 16.15
C GLY A 54 6.42 1.53 15.10
N LEU A 55 5.77 1.34 13.94
CA LEU A 55 5.74 2.33 12.87
C LEU A 55 5.04 3.61 13.27
N LEU A 56 3.84 3.49 13.83
CA LEU A 56 3.08 4.65 14.27
C LEU A 56 3.83 5.39 15.38
N TRP A 57 4.40 4.65 16.34
CA TRP A 57 5.21 5.22 17.40
C TRP A 57 6.41 6.02 16.87
N ALA A 58 7.21 5.43 15.99
CA ALA A 58 8.32 6.13 15.34
C ALA A 58 7.84 7.37 14.57
N GLY A 59 6.73 7.25 13.83
CA GLY A 59 6.18 8.31 13.00
C GLY A 59 5.59 9.49 13.78
N PHE A 60 5.14 9.31 15.03
CA PHE A 60 4.60 10.39 15.87
C PHE A 60 5.66 11.12 16.70
N ARG A 61 6.86 10.56 16.84
CA ARG A 61 7.89 11.12 17.74
C ARG A 61 8.47 12.46 17.28
N HIS A 62 8.27 12.86 16.02
CA HIS A 62 8.63 14.20 15.57
C HIS A 62 7.75 15.30 16.22
N GLU A 63 6.48 14.99 16.52
CA GLU A 63 5.53 15.86 17.20
C GLU A 63 5.61 15.73 18.71
N ASP A 64 5.71 14.50 19.20
CA ASP A 64 5.75 14.20 20.63
C ASP A 64 6.85 13.18 20.97
N ARG A 65 8.01 13.70 21.40
CA ARG A 65 9.16 12.87 21.80
C ARG A 65 8.89 12.00 23.04
N ARG A 66 7.80 12.24 23.76
CA ARG A 66 7.43 11.52 25.00
C ARG A 66 6.35 10.47 24.78
N ILE A 67 5.79 10.35 23.58
CA ILE A 67 4.82 9.30 23.29
C ILE A 67 5.45 7.93 23.51
N SER A 68 4.82 7.12 24.37
CA SER A 68 5.24 5.75 24.63
C SER A 68 4.68 4.81 23.58
N ILE A 69 5.38 3.69 23.35
CA ILE A 69 4.87 2.65 22.46
C ILE A 69 3.57 2.04 22.99
N ASP A 70 3.41 1.96 24.31
CA ASP A 70 2.20 1.47 24.95
C ASP A 70 1.02 2.40 24.70
N ARG A 71 1.23 3.73 24.74
CA ARG A 71 0.18 4.69 24.40
C ARG A 71 -0.29 4.53 22.96
N VAL A 72 0.61 4.26 22.03
CA VAL A 72 0.24 3.95 20.63
C VAL A 72 -0.55 2.65 20.55
N GLY A 73 -0.18 1.64 21.34
CA GLY A 73 -0.94 0.40 21.47
C GLY A 73 -2.36 0.61 21.99
N GLU A 74 -2.54 1.44 23.03
CA GLU A 74 -3.86 1.81 23.55
C GLU A 74 -4.72 2.50 22.48
N LEU A 75 -4.11 3.38 21.68
CA LEU A 75 -4.81 4.07 20.59
C LEU A 75 -5.24 3.11 19.48
N MET A 76 -4.38 2.16 19.13
CA MET A 76 -4.72 1.08 18.19
C MET A 76 -5.87 0.22 18.74
N GLN A 77 -5.84 -0.11 20.04
CA GLN A 77 -6.92 -0.87 20.68
C GLN A 77 -8.24 -0.11 20.63
N MET A 78 -8.25 1.16 21.06
CA MET A 78 -9.44 2.02 21.01
C MET A 78 -9.97 2.18 19.57
N TYR A 79 -9.08 2.23 18.58
CA TYR A 79 -9.47 2.28 17.17
C TYR A 79 -10.20 1.00 16.73
N VAL A 80 -9.62 -0.17 16.98
CA VAL A 80 -10.20 -1.47 16.55
C VAL A 80 -11.47 -1.83 17.32
N GLU A 81 -11.56 -1.45 18.60
CA GLU A 81 -12.73 -1.75 19.44
C GLU A 81 -13.87 -0.75 19.33
N ASP A 82 -13.73 0.33 18.55
CA ASP A 82 -14.75 1.38 18.48
C ASP A 82 -16.09 0.82 17.97
N PRO A 83 -17.11 0.72 18.83
CA PRO A 83 -18.38 0.11 18.48
C PRO A 83 -19.26 1.04 17.64
N GLN A 84 -18.85 2.30 17.45
CA GLN A 84 -19.63 3.33 16.74
C GLN A 84 -19.02 3.73 15.39
N GLY A 85 -18.08 2.96 14.85
CA GLY A 85 -17.43 3.21 13.55
C GLY A 85 -17.73 2.16 12.48
N PRO A 86 -17.32 2.40 11.21
CA PRO A 86 -17.13 1.33 10.24
C PRO A 86 -16.13 0.29 10.77
N THR A 87 -16.09 -0.92 10.19
CA THR A 87 -15.11 -1.94 10.58
C THR A 87 -13.69 -1.35 10.54
N HIS A 88 -13.10 -1.14 11.70
CA HIS A 88 -11.76 -0.58 11.88
C HIS A 88 -10.76 -1.72 11.97
N GLU A 89 -9.86 -1.82 10.99
CA GLU A 89 -8.88 -2.90 10.95
C GLU A 89 -7.46 -2.38 11.18
N ILE A 90 -6.61 -3.24 11.73
CA ILE A 90 -5.17 -2.97 11.82
C ILE A 90 -4.54 -2.77 10.44
N SER A 91 -5.12 -3.38 9.40
CA SER A 91 -4.73 -3.22 8.00
C SER A 91 -4.84 -1.76 7.53
N ASP A 92 -5.84 -1.00 8.00
CA ASP A 92 -6.03 0.41 7.67
C ASP A 92 -4.88 1.27 8.22
N LEU A 93 -4.52 1.03 9.47
CA LEU A 93 -3.42 1.72 10.15
C LEU A 93 -2.07 1.41 9.47
N LEU A 94 -1.88 0.14 9.10
CA LEU A 94 -0.70 -0.30 8.37
C LEU A 94 -0.61 0.40 7.01
N ALA A 95 -1.71 0.39 6.23
CA ALA A 95 -1.77 1.02 4.93
C ALA A 95 -1.47 2.53 5.01
N ALA A 96 -2.06 3.23 5.99
CA ALA A 96 -1.81 4.65 6.20
C ALA A 96 -0.33 4.95 6.53
N ALA A 97 0.27 4.18 7.44
CA ALA A 97 1.67 4.34 7.80
C ALA A 97 2.61 4.05 6.61
N PHE A 98 2.31 3.01 5.82
CA PHE A 98 3.07 2.65 4.64
C PHE A 98 2.99 3.68 3.52
N THR A 99 1.80 4.18 3.22
CA THR A 99 1.61 5.24 2.23
C THR A 99 2.41 6.48 2.63
N ALA A 100 2.30 6.91 3.90
CA ALA A 100 3.08 8.03 4.42
C ALA A 100 4.59 7.80 4.29
N ALA A 101 5.11 6.64 4.68
CA ALA A 101 6.54 6.32 4.52
C ALA A 101 6.99 6.32 3.06
N THR A 102 6.13 5.83 2.15
CA THR A 102 6.43 5.77 0.71
C THR A 102 6.49 7.16 0.10
N ASP A 103 5.47 7.98 0.33
CA ASP A 103 5.37 9.35 -0.19
C ASP A 103 6.50 10.25 0.32
N GLN A 104 6.98 9.96 1.53
CA GLN A 104 8.10 10.66 2.17
C GLN A 104 9.47 10.20 1.67
N GLY A 105 9.52 9.15 0.83
CA GLY A 105 10.76 8.61 0.30
C GLY A 105 11.61 7.87 1.35
N ALA A 106 10.98 7.33 2.40
CA ALA A 106 11.64 6.57 3.47
C ALA A 106 12.46 5.37 2.93
N PHE A 107 12.06 4.84 1.77
CA PHE A 107 12.73 3.73 1.08
C PHE A 107 13.98 4.15 0.27
N GLY A 108 14.36 5.43 0.33
CA GLY A 108 15.29 6.04 -0.61
C GLY A 108 14.76 5.99 -2.04
N ARG A 109 15.54 6.49 -3.01
CA ARG A 109 15.42 5.93 -4.37
C ARG A 109 15.84 4.48 -4.20
N VAL A 110 14.87 3.56 -4.11
CA VAL A 110 15.15 2.13 -4.17
C VAL A 110 16.07 1.96 -5.37
N LYS A 111 17.36 1.65 -5.16
CA LYS A 111 18.17 1.08 -6.25
C LYS A 111 17.39 -0.16 -6.62
N GLU A 112 16.74 -0.08 -7.78
CA GLU A 112 15.72 -1.00 -8.28
C GLU A 112 15.88 -2.38 -7.64
N SER A 113 15.08 -2.65 -6.61
CA SER A 113 15.18 -3.92 -5.90
C SER A 113 14.78 -5.02 -6.87
N GLU A 114 15.34 -6.22 -6.74
CA GLU A 114 14.92 -7.36 -7.57
C GLU A 114 13.40 -7.59 -7.46
N PHE A 115 12.79 -7.21 -6.34
CA PHE A 115 11.35 -7.17 -6.15
C PHE A 115 10.65 -6.13 -7.04
N SER A 116 11.19 -4.91 -7.14
CA SER A 116 10.71 -3.87 -8.07
C SER A 116 10.82 -4.32 -9.53
N LYS A 117 11.89 -5.05 -9.89
CA LYS A 117 12.05 -5.66 -11.23
C LYS A 117 11.01 -6.75 -11.47
N GLN A 118 10.79 -7.64 -10.49
CA GLN A 118 9.81 -8.72 -10.57
C GLN A 118 8.38 -8.18 -10.70
N LEU A 119 8.02 -7.13 -9.95
CA LEU A 119 6.70 -6.50 -10.01
C LEU A 119 6.46 -5.85 -11.39
N ARG A 120 7.49 -5.20 -11.95
CA ARG A 120 7.44 -4.66 -13.32
C ARG A 120 7.31 -5.75 -14.38
N LEU A 121 8.04 -6.85 -14.22
CA LEU A 121 7.95 -8.01 -15.11
C LEU A 121 6.56 -8.68 -15.05
N ALA A 122 5.98 -8.79 -13.86
CA ALA A 122 4.64 -9.35 -13.67
C ALA A 122 3.56 -8.43 -14.28
N ALA A 123 3.67 -7.11 -14.08
CA ALA A 123 2.77 -6.13 -14.70
C ALA A 123 2.91 -6.13 -16.24
N ALA A 124 4.13 -6.21 -16.77
CA ALA A 124 4.37 -6.28 -18.21
C ALA A 124 3.85 -7.58 -18.84
N LYS A 125 3.89 -8.71 -18.13
CA LYS A 125 3.29 -9.98 -18.59
C LYS A 125 1.76 -9.91 -18.63
N THR A 126 1.14 -9.24 -17.66
CA THR A 126 -0.31 -9.08 -17.58
C THR A 126 -0.84 -8.24 -18.74
N VAL A 127 -0.19 -7.09 -19.03
CA VAL A 127 -0.53 -6.22 -20.17
C VAL A 127 -0.33 -6.95 -21.52
N ARG A 128 0.65 -7.85 -21.61
CA ARG A 128 0.89 -8.64 -22.83
C ARG A 128 -0.14 -9.74 -23.05
N HIS A 129 -0.79 -10.22 -21.97
CA HIS A 129 -1.86 -11.21 -22.06
C HIS A 129 -3.17 -10.54 -22.54
N GLU A 130 -3.50 -9.37 -21.98
CA GLU A 130 -4.68 -8.58 -22.38
C GLU A 130 -4.58 -8.07 -23.83
N ALA A 131 -3.38 -7.66 -24.28
CA ALA A 131 -3.16 -7.23 -25.66
C ALA A 131 -3.27 -8.36 -26.70
N ASN A 132 -3.14 -9.63 -26.27
CA ASN A 132 -3.21 -10.79 -27.16
C ASN A 132 -4.64 -11.35 -27.28
N GLU A 133 -5.47 -11.20 -26.24
CA GLU A 133 -6.91 -11.53 -26.29
C GLU A 133 -7.72 -10.50 -27.10
N ALA A 134 -7.27 -9.23 -27.16
CA ALA A 134 -7.94 -8.18 -27.94
C ALA A 134 -7.71 -8.29 -29.47
N ASN A 135 -6.96 -9.29 -29.95
CA ASN A 135 -6.58 -9.42 -31.36
C ASN A 135 -7.04 -10.74 -32.01
N GLU A 136 -8.04 -11.42 -31.46
CA GLU A 136 -8.72 -12.49 -32.20
C GLU A 136 -9.52 -11.89 -33.37
N PRO A 137 -9.27 -12.31 -34.62
CA PRO A 137 -10.04 -11.82 -35.75
C PRO A 137 -11.46 -12.37 -35.69
N VAL A 138 -12.45 -11.47 -35.68
CA VAL A 138 -13.86 -11.80 -35.90
C VAL A 138 -13.98 -12.43 -37.29
N ILE A 139 -14.18 -13.75 -37.35
CA ILE A 139 -14.48 -14.44 -38.60
C ILE A 139 -15.92 -14.05 -38.99
N LEU A 140 -16.04 -13.12 -39.94
CA LEU A 140 -17.30 -12.83 -40.63
C LEU A 140 -17.60 -14.00 -41.58
N GLU A 141 -18.49 -14.90 -41.17
CA GLU A 141 -19.04 -15.90 -42.07
C GLU A 141 -19.90 -15.19 -43.15
N HIS A 142 -19.45 -15.24 -44.40
CA HIS A 142 -20.24 -14.80 -45.55
C HIS A 142 -21.32 -15.83 -45.88
N PRO A 143 -22.57 -15.42 -46.15
CA PRO A 143 -23.62 -16.35 -46.56
C PRO A 143 -23.39 -16.91 -47.97
N PRO A 144 -23.86 -18.13 -48.27
CA PRO A 144 -23.58 -18.79 -49.54
C PRO A 144 -24.27 -18.12 -50.73
N VAL A 145 -23.48 -17.82 -51.77
CA VAL A 145 -23.92 -17.31 -53.07
C VAL A 145 -24.67 -18.43 -53.82
N ARG A 146 -25.89 -18.16 -54.27
CA ARG A 146 -26.66 -19.07 -55.14
C ARG A 146 -26.15 -18.95 -56.59
N PRO A 147 -26.00 -20.06 -57.33
CA PRO A 147 -25.62 -19.99 -58.74
C PRO A 147 -26.82 -19.59 -59.61
N ASP A 148 -26.64 -18.56 -60.43
CA ASP A 148 -27.60 -18.09 -61.43
C ASP A 148 -27.67 -19.05 -62.63
N THR A 149 -28.90 -19.30 -63.08
CA THR A 149 -29.27 -20.11 -64.25
C THR A 149 -28.89 -19.40 -65.56
N PRO A 150 -28.38 -20.07 -66.60
CA PRO A 150 -28.08 -19.44 -67.89
C PRO A 150 -29.36 -19.13 -68.68
N GLN A 151 -29.45 -17.93 -69.26
CA GLN A 151 -30.40 -17.58 -70.32
C GLN A 151 -29.73 -17.64 -71.70
N ASP A 152 -30.53 -18.09 -72.67
CA ASP A 152 -30.21 -18.44 -74.05
C ASP A 152 -29.37 -17.45 -74.86
N GLN A 153 -28.52 -18.01 -75.75
CA GLN A 153 -28.37 -17.63 -77.15
C GLN A 153 -27.78 -18.79 -77.96
#